data_AF-W6M3J4-F1
#
_entry.id   AF-W6M3J4-F1
#
_cell.length_a   1.000
_cell.length_b   1.000
_cell.length_c   1.000
_cell.angle_alpha   90.00
_cell.angle_beta   90.00
_cell.angle_gamma   90.00
#
_symmetry.space_group_name_H-M   'P 1'
#
loop_
_entity.id
_entity.type
_entity.pdbx_description
1 polymer ?
#
loop_
_entity_poly.entity_id
_entity_poly.type
_entity_poly.pdbx_seq_one_letter_code
_entity_poly.pdbx_strand_id
1 'polypeptide(L)' 'MTKSVPSVSVAYAQSGRSTTANALGMRPMQERAYERRGEQYLLIKSPPASGKSRALA' A
#
# COMPACT_ATOMS: atom_id res chain seq x y z
N MET A 1 6.61 32.87 -12.09
CA MET A 1 5.70 31.85 -12.67
C MET A 1 5.40 30.82 -11.60
N THR A 2 4.17 30.78 -11.09
CA THR A 2 3.73 29.78 -10.10
C THR A 2 3.49 28.45 -10.81
N LYS A 3 4.32 27.44 -10.53
CA LYS A 3 4.11 26.09 -11.04
C LYS A 3 2.90 25.48 -10.32
N SER A 4 1.85 25.18 -11.07
CA SER A 4 0.70 24.43 -10.56
C SER A 4 1.14 23.00 -10.27
N VAL A 5 1.06 22.58 -9.00
CA VAL A 5 1.30 21.20 -8.62
C VAL A 5 0.01 20.43 -8.89
N PRO A 6 0.03 19.35 -9.70
CA PRO A 6 -1.16 18.55 -9.92
C PRO A 6 -1.57 17.89 -8.61
N SER A 7 -2.69 18.33 -8.04
CA SER A 7 -3.31 17.71 -6.87
C SER A 7 -4.30 16.64 -7.34
N VAL A 8 -4.16 15.42 -6.83
CA VAL A 8 -5.10 14.33 -7.09
C VAL A 8 -5.84 14.04 -5.79
N SER A 9 -7.13 14.35 -5.76
CA SER A 9 -8.03 13.99 -4.66
C SER A 9 -8.62 12.61 -4.90
N VAL A 10 -8.42 11.69 -3.96
CA VAL A 10 -9.00 10.34 -4.01
C VAL A 10 -9.84 10.14 -2.75
N ALA A 11 -11.12 9.84 -2.93
CA ALA A 11 -12.01 9.45 -1.84
C ALA A 11 -11.88 7.93 -1.61
N TYR A 12 -11.52 7.53 -0.39
CA TYR A 12 -11.49 6.12 0.01
C TYR A 12 -12.70 5.80 0.87
N ALA A 13 -13.23 4.58 0.77
CA ALA A 13 -14.43 4.15 1.49
C ALA A 13 -14.26 4.00 3.02
N GLN A 14 -13.05 4.20 3.57
CA GLN A 14 -12.75 4.14 5.01
C GLN A 14 -13.18 2.85 5.74
N SER A 15 -13.33 1.73 5.02
CA SER A 15 -13.88 0.48 5.56
C SER A 15 -12.98 -0.29 6.53
N GLY A 16 -11.80 0.21 6.86
CA GLY A 16 -10.84 -0.46 7.77
C GLY A 16 -10.20 -1.75 7.23
N ARG A 17 -10.67 -2.30 6.11
CA ARG A 17 -10.20 -3.60 5.57
C ARG A 17 -8.69 -3.67 5.28
N SER A 18 -8.02 -2.53 5.10
CA SER A 18 -6.57 -2.45 4.88
C SER A 18 -5.73 -2.60 6.14
N THR A 19 -6.34 -2.62 7.33
CA THR A 19 -5.63 -2.75 8.62
C THR A 19 -5.74 -4.14 9.22
N THR A 20 -6.70 -4.96 8.78
CA THR A 20 -6.90 -6.34 9.23
C THR A 20 -5.72 -7.22 8.79
N ALA A 21 -5.13 -7.95 9.72
CA ALA A 21 -4.06 -8.90 9.44
C ALA A 21 -4.61 -10.30 9.14
N ASN A 22 -3.91 -11.06 8.30
CA ASN A 22 -4.16 -12.47 8.07
C ASN A 22 -3.58 -13.33 9.22
N ALA A 23 -3.69 -14.66 9.09
CA ALA A 23 -3.21 -15.62 10.09
C ALA A 23 -1.71 -15.52 10.40
N LEU A 24 -0.92 -14.94 9.49
CA LEU A 24 0.51 -14.73 9.62
C LEU A 24 0.85 -13.32 10.13
N GLY A 25 -0.14 -12.53 10.55
CA GLY A 25 0.04 -11.15 10.99
C GLY A 25 0.25 -10.16 9.85
N MET A 26 0.10 -10.58 8.59
CA MET A 26 0.32 -9.73 7.42
C MET A 26 -0.95 -8.95 7.05
N ARG A 27 -0.80 -7.65 6.83
CA ARG A 27 -1.83 -6.82 6.19
C ARG A 27 -1.94 -7.14 4.70
N PRO A 28 -3.06 -6.81 4.03
CA PRO A 28 -3.30 -7.20 2.64
C PRO A 28 -2.25 -6.69 1.63
N MET A 29 -1.51 -5.63 1.95
CA MET A 29 -0.41 -5.17 1.08
C MET A 29 0.88 -5.95 1.30
N GLN A 30 1.15 -6.39 2.54
CA GLN A 30 2.33 -7.18 2.87
C GLN A 30 2.19 -8.58 2.25
N GLU A 31 1.02 -9.19 2.36
CA GLU A 31 0.70 -10.47 1.73
C GLU A 31 0.97 -10.44 0.21
N ARG A 32 0.44 -9.44 -0.50
CA ARG A 32 0.67 -9.26 -1.95
C ARG A 32 2.13 -9.01 -2.33
N ALA A 33 2.90 -8.34 -1.47
CA ALA A 33 4.33 -8.13 -1.70
C ALA A 33 5.12 -9.43 -1.46
N TYR A 34 4.77 -10.18 -0.41
CA TYR A 34 5.37 -11.45 -0.06
C TYR A 34 5.19 -12.51 -1.16
N GLU A 35 4.03 -12.54 -1.82
CA GLU A 35 3.78 -13.39 -3.00
C GLU A 35 4.74 -13.08 -4.16
N ARG A 36 5.21 -11.84 -4.27
CA ARG A 36 6.11 -11.37 -5.34
C ARG A 36 7.56 -11.17 -4.87
N ARG A 37 7.95 -11.74 -3.73
CA ARG A 37 9.30 -11.57 -3.14
C ARG A 37 10.47 -12.12 -3.98
N GLY A 38 10.18 -12.90 -5.03
CA GLY A 38 11.19 -13.40 -5.97
C GLY A 38 11.57 -12.40 -7.06
N GLU A 39 10.81 -11.31 -7.21
CA GLU A 39 11.10 -10.27 -8.21
C GLU A 39 12.25 -9.38 -7.75
N GLN A 40 13.19 -9.08 -8.66
CA GLN A 40 14.31 -8.18 -8.38
C GLN A 40 13.84 -6.76 -8.02
N TYR A 41 12.73 -6.33 -8.64
CA TYR A 41 12.14 -5.02 -8.42
C TYR A 41 10.62 -5.14 -8.31
N LEU A 42 10.05 -4.53 -7.26
CA LEU A 42 8.61 -4.50 -7.05
C LEU A 42 8.13 -3.06 -6.83
N LEU A 43 7.24 -2.58 -7.71
CA LEU A 43 6.58 -1.29 -7.54
C LEU A 43 5.27 -1.45 -6.75
N ILE A 44 5.23 -0.86 -5.55
CA ILE A 44 4.04 -0.91 -4.69
C ILE A 44 3.36 0.47 -4.68
N LYS A 45 2.19 0.56 -5.33
CA LYS A 45 1.31 1.74 -5.29
C LYS A 45 0.11 1.45 -4.40
N SER A 46 -0.11 2.29 -3.39
CA SER A 46 -1.16 2.06 -2.41
C SER A 46 -1.72 3.35 -1.81
N PRO A 47 -2.97 3.33 -1.32
CA PRO A 47 -3.51 4.43 -0.52
C PRO A 47 -2.66 4.74 0.71
N PRO A 48 -2.80 5.95 1.28
CA PRO A 48 -2.19 6.31 2.56
C PRO A 48 -2.51 5.28 3.66
N ALA A 49 -1.58 5.11 4.61
CA ALA A 49 -1.71 4.23 5.78
C ALA A 49 -2.05 2.74 5.52
N SER A 50 -1.98 2.26 4.27
CA SER A 50 -2.35 0.88 3.94
C SER A 50 -1.27 -0.17 4.29
N GLY A 51 -0.12 0.25 4.83
CA GLY A 51 0.94 -0.65 5.28
C GLY A 51 2.14 -0.82 4.34
N LYS A 52 2.30 0.02 3.31
CA LYS A 52 3.41 -0.06 2.33
C LYS A 52 4.79 -0.13 2.96
N SER A 53 5.07 0.70 3.96
CA SER A 53 6.38 0.73 4.62
C SER A 53 6.73 -0.56 5.36
N ARG A 54 5.72 -1.41 5.66
CA ARG A 54 5.91 -2.73 6.26
C ARG A 54 5.77 -3.86 5.24
N ALA A 55 5.51 -3.58 3.97
CA ALA A 55 5.28 -4.60 2.95
C ALA A 55 6.53 -5.43 2.62
N LEU A 56 7.72 -4.89 2.92
CA LEU A 56 9.01 -5.52 2.65
C LEU A 56 9.87 -5.68 3.92
N ALA A 57 9.32 -5.39 5.10
CA ALA A 57 9.99 -5.62 6.38
C ALA A 57 9.74 -7.07 6.82
#